data_AF-A0A110AZP6-F1
#
_entry.id   AF-A0A110AZP6-F1
#
_cell.length_a   1.000
_cell.length_b   1.000
_cell.length_c   1.000
_cell.angle_alpha   90.00
_cell.angle_beta   90.00
_cell.angle_gamma   90.00
#
_symmetry.space_group_name_H-M   'P 1'
#
loop_
_entity.id
_entity.type
_entity.pdbx_description
1 polymer ?
#
loop_
_entity_poly.entity_id
_entity_poly.type
_entity_poly.pdbx_seq_one_letter_code
_entity_poly.pdbx_strand_id
1 'polypeptide(L)' 'MALAAEVLRVAKIKYEQGVGSSIEVTQAQTDLQQADNTYIQGLYDALVSKVDLDKAYGRIK' A
#
# COMPACT_ATOMS: atom_id res chain seq x y z
N MET A 1 2.37 3.58 4.13
CA MET A 1 3.66 3.16 3.53
C MET A 1 4.78 3.02 4.53
N ALA A 2 5.03 4.00 5.40
CA ALA A 2 6.14 3.92 6.37
C ALA A 2 6.11 2.66 7.26
N LEU A 3 4.93 2.24 7.73
CA LEU A 3 4.80 1.07 8.61
C LEU A 3 5.13 -0.25 7.90
N ALA A 4 4.58 -0.50 6.71
CA ALA A 4 4.82 -1.74 5.97
C ALA A 4 6.28 -1.87 5.50
N ALA A 5 6.91 -0.75 5.15
CA ALA A 5 8.34 -0.71 4.82
C ALA A 5 9.23 -1.05 6.03
N GLU A 6 8.86 -0.55 7.21
CA GLU A 6 9.58 -0.83 8.46
C GLU A 6 9.41 -2.30 8.88
N VAL A 7 8.22 -2.88 8.72
CA VAL A 7 7.96 -4.31 8.98
C VAL A 7 8.82 -5.18 8.07
N LEU A 8 8.91 -4.86 6.76
CA LEU A 8 9.78 -5.58 5.84
C LEU A 8 11.26 -5.45 6.22
N ARG A 9 11.70 -4.26 6.64
CA ARG A 9 13.08 -4.03 7.10
C ARG A 9 13.41 -4.91 8.31
N VAL A 10 12.54 -4.95 9.31
CA VAL A 10 12.72 -5.77 10.51
C VAL A 10 12.68 -7.26 10.17
N ALA A 11 11.78 -7.70 9.29
CA ALA A 11 11.70 -9.09 8.85
C ALA A 11 12.99 -9.55 8.15
N LYS A 12 13.57 -8.70 7.29
CA LYS A 12 14.87 -8.98 6.65
C LYS A 12 16.00 -9.10 7.66
N ILE A 13 16.08 -8.17 8.63
CA ILE A 13 17.10 -8.22 9.69
C ILE A 13 16.97 -9.51 10.52
N LYS A 14 15.75 -9.91 10.89
CA LYS A 14 15.52 -11.16 11.62
C LYS A 14 15.97 -12.38 10.82
N TYR A 15 15.68 -12.40 9.52
CA TYR A 15 16.11 -13.47 8.61
C TYR A 15 17.64 -13.54 8.49
N GLU A 16 18.32 -12.40 8.32
CA GLU A 16 19.78 -12.31 8.26
C GLU A 16 20.46 -12.74 9.57
N GLN A 17 19.81 -12.49 10.71
CA GLN A 17 20.27 -12.94 12.03
C GLN A 17 19.89 -14.39 12.35
N GLY A 18 19.17 -15.09 11.47
CA GLY A 18 18.74 -16.48 11.66
C GLY A 18 17.62 -16.65 12.70
N VAL A 19 17.00 -15.56 13.15
CA VAL A 19 15.89 -15.55 14.13
C VAL A 19 14.52 -15.37 13.47
N GLY A 20 14.49 -15.19 12.15
CA GLY A 20 13.29 -15.04 11.34
C GLY A 20 13.26 -16.03 10.17
N SER A 21 12.08 -16.31 9.66
CA SER A 21 11.88 -17.24 8.54
C SER A 21 11.88 -16.52 7.19
N SER A 22 12.29 -17.22 6.12
CA SER A 22 12.16 -16.70 4.75
C SER A 22 10.70 -16.36 4.41
N ILE A 23 9.74 -17.09 4.99
CA ILE A 23 8.31 -16.88 4.82
C ILE A 23 7.88 -15.51 5.38
N GLU A 24 8.40 -15.09 6.54
CA GLU A 24 8.09 -13.77 7.13
C GLU A 24 8.55 -12.64 6.21
N VAL A 25 9.71 -12.77 5.57
CA VAL A 25 10.22 -11.78 4.62
C VAL A 25 9.34 -11.69 3.38
N THR A 26 8.94 -12.83 2.83
CA THR A 26 8.05 -12.89 1.66
C THR A 26 6.65 -12.33 1.98
N GLN A 27 6.11 -12.63 3.16
CA GLN A 27 4.84 -12.06 3.60
C GLN A 27 4.94 -10.54 3.75
N ALA A 28 5.98 -10.04 4.42
CA ALA A 28 6.19 -8.61 4.58
C ALA A 28 6.42 -7.88 3.24
N GLN A 29 7.02 -8.52 2.24
CA GLN A 29 7.11 -8.00 0.87
C GLN A 29 5.73 -7.90 0.21
N THR A 30 4.92 -8.94 0.36
CA THR A 30 3.56 -8.98 -0.18
C THR A 30 2.69 -7.89 0.45
N ASP A 31 2.79 -7.70 1.77
CA ASP A 31 2.03 -6.69 2.50
C ASP A 31 2.44 -5.26 2.09
N LEU A 32 3.74 -5.04 1.86
CA LEU A 32 4.23 -3.75 1.33
C LEU A 32 3.65 -3.47 -0.06
N GLN A 33 3.70 -4.45 -0.95
CA GLN A 33 3.17 -4.30 -2.30
C GLN A 33 1.64 -4.12 -2.32
N GLN A 34 0.93 -4.82 -1.44
CA GLN A 34 -0.51 -4.65 -1.23
C GLN A 34 -0.82 -3.22 -0.76
N ALA A 35 -0.05 -2.70 0.20
CA ALA A 35 -0.23 -1.34 0.69
C ALA A 35 -0.04 -0.31 -0.43
N ASP A 36 1.04 -0.42 -1.21
CA ASP A 36 1.30 0.47 -2.36
C ASP A 36 0.15 0.45 -3.38
N ASN A 37 -0.36 -0.74 -3.71
CA ASN A 37 -1.52 -0.89 -4.59
C ASN A 37 -2.78 -0.21 -4.00
N THR A 38 -3.08 -0.41 -2.72
CA THR A 38 -4.22 0.22 -2.06
C THR A 38 -4.12 1.74 -2.05
N TYR A 39 -2.92 2.30 -1.90
CA TYR A 39 -2.73 3.75 -1.98
C TYR A 39 -2.97 4.30 -3.38
N ILE A 40 -2.43 3.63 -4.41
CA ILE A 40 -2.69 4.01 -5.80
C ILE A 40 -4.19 3.94 -6.10
N GLN A 41 -4.86 2.84 -5.70
CA GLN A 41 -6.30 2.70 -5.86
C GLN A 41 -7.07 3.80 -5.14
N GLY A 42 -6.70 4.12 -3.90
CA GLY A 42 -7.34 5.19 -3.13
C GLY A 42 -7.17 6.57 -3.76
N LEU A 43 -6.03 6.84 -4.41
CA LEU A 43 -5.84 8.06 -5.19
C LEU A 43 -6.74 8.10 -6.42
N TYR A 44 -6.84 6.99 -7.17
CA TYR A 44 -7.77 6.90 -8.29
C TYR A 44 -9.21 7.11 -7.85
N ASP A 45 -9.64 6.43 -6.79
CA ASP A 45 -11.00 6.53 -6.26
C ASP A 45 -11.30 7.95 -5.77
N ALA A 46 -10.34 8.65 -5.16
CA ALA A 46 -10.48 10.05 -4.76
C ALA A 46 -10.60 10.99 -5.98
N LEU A 47 -9.83 10.75 -7.04
CA LEU A 47 -9.94 11.51 -8.28
C LEU A 47 -11.28 11.28 -8.97
N VAL A 48 -11.73 10.03 -9.06
CA VAL A 48 -13.03 9.66 -9.62
C VAL A 48 -14.15 10.30 -8.80
N SER A 49 -14.10 10.18 -7.48
CA SER A 49 -15.08 10.81 -6.58
C SER A 49 -15.15 12.32 -6.76
N LYS A 50 -14.02 12.99 -6.99
CA LYS A 50 -13.99 14.42 -7.31
C LYS A 50 -14.68 14.72 -8.64
N VAL A 51 -14.38 13.94 -9.69
CA VAL A 51 -15.01 14.11 -11.02
C VAL A 51 -16.51 13.85 -10.96
N ASP A 52 -16.94 12.82 -10.24
CA ASP A 52 -18.35 12.50 -10.03
C ASP A 52 -19.06 13.59 -9.23
N LEU A 53 -18.39 14.15 -8.23
CA LEU A 53 -18.89 15.31 -7.48
C LEU A 53 -19.06 16.52 -8.42
N ASP A 54 -18.05 16.85 -9.24
CA ASP A 54 -18.13 17.96 -10.20
C ASP A 54 -19.22 17.76 -11.27
N LYS A 55 -19.46 16.51 -11.71
CA LYS A 55 -20.61 16.14 -12.56
C LYS A 55 -21.94 16.30 -11.83
N ALA A 56 -22.06 15.81 -10.60
CA ALA A 56 -23.29 15.88 -9.80
C ALA A 56 -23.70 17.32 -9.47
N TYR A 57 -22.73 18.22 -9.29
CA TYR A 57 -22.95 19.66 -9.12
C TYR A 57 -23.22 20.40 -10.44
N GLY A 58 -23.33 19.70 -11.58
CA GLY A 58 -23.71 20.28 -12.87
C GLY A 58 -22.65 21.19 -13.49
N ARG A 59 -21.38 21.11 -13.03
CA ARG A 59 -20.27 21.94 -13.54
C ARG A 59 -19.62 21.34 -14.79
N ILE A 60 -19.96 20.10 -15.13
CA ILE A 60 -19.50 19.39 -16.32
C ILE A 60 -20.74 19.00 -17.13
N LYS A 61 -20.87 19.54 -18.36
CA LYS A 61 -21.88 19.17 -19.34
C LYS A 61 -21.39 18.02 -20.21
#